data_AF-A0A1G1AIY8-F1
#
_entry.id   AF-A0A1G1AIY8-F1
#
_cell.length_a   1.000
_cell.length_b   1.000
_cell.length_c   1.000
_cell.angle_alpha   90.00
_cell.angle_beta   90.00
_cell.angle_gamma   90.00
#
_symmetry.space_group_name_H-M   'P 1'
#
loop_
_entity.id
_entity.type
_entity.pdbx_description
1 polymer ?
#
loop_
_entity_poly.entity_id
_entity_poly.type
_entity_poly.pdbx_seq_one_letter_code
_entity_poly.pdbx_strand_id
1 'polypeptide(L)'
;MKHTRTLPTALLLAPLAAIYAAADLALSTNGRTEFRIVKPANPSAVDEYAVARLSGYLKQITGAEFPVVESLLGTQSFSTVVVTVVDMP
;
A
#
# COMPACT_ATOMS: atom_id res chain seq x y z
N MET A 1 10.81 44.61 -43.79
CA MET A 1 11.65 43.44 -43.45
C MET A 1 11.90 43.49 -41.94
N LYS A 2 11.45 42.45 -41.22
CA LYS A 2 12.03 41.82 -40.00
C LYS A 2 12.70 42.76 -38.96
N HIS A 3 12.33 42.83 -37.67
CA HIS A 3 12.09 41.73 -36.74
C HIS A 3 11.32 42.16 -35.48
N THR A 4 10.36 41.32 -35.12
CA THR A 4 9.75 41.04 -33.81
C THR A 4 10.79 40.77 -32.71
N ARG A 5 10.50 41.14 -31.44
CA ARG A 5 10.59 40.29 -30.20
C ARG A 5 10.74 41.13 -28.92
N THR A 6 9.66 41.34 -28.14
CA THR A 6 9.09 40.47 -27.06
C THR A 6 9.82 40.64 -25.72
N LEU A 7 9.11 41.22 -24.74
CA LEU A 7 9.52 41.38 -23.33
C LEU A 7 9.78 40.02 -22.64
N PRO A 8 10.80 39.90 -21.76
CA PRO A 8 10.95 38.71 -20.93
C PRO A 8 9.94 38.75 -19.78
N THR A 9 8.94 37.87 -19.90
CA THR A 9 7.97 37.46 -18.89
C THR A 9 8.64 37.12 -17.56
N ALA A 10 8.16 37.76 -16.49
CA ALA A 10 8.55 37.46 -15.12
C ALA A 10 8.35 35.97 -14.80
N LEU A 11 9.46 35.32 -14.45
CA LEU A 11 9.49 33.93 -13.99
C LEU A 11 8.90 33.89 -12.57
N LEU A 12 7.57 33.71 -12.50
CA LEU A 12 6.83 33.47 -11.27
C LEU A 12 7.21 32.08 -10.73
N LEU A 13 8.15 32.05 -9.78
CA LEU A 13 8.56 30.85 -9.06
C LEU A 13 7.43 30.44 -8.10
N ALA A 14 6.47 29.65 -8.57
CA ALA A 14 5.48 29.04 -7.69
C ALA A 14 6.16 27.98 -6.82
N PRO A 15 5.99 28.01 -5.48
CA PRO A 15 6.43 26.91 -4.64
C PRO A 15 5.58 25.69 -4.98
N LEU A 16 6.23 24.66 -5.52
CA LEU A 16 5.65 23.34 -5.72
C LEU A 16 5.42 22.75 -4.31
N ALA A 17 4.32 23.13 -3.67
CA ALA A 17 3.85 22.45 -2.47
C ALA A 17 3.50 21.02 -2.90
N ALA A 18 4.43 20.10 -2.69
CA ALA A 18 4.23 18.68 -2.86
C ALA A 18 3.16 18.24 -1.85
N ILE A 19 1.90 18.28 -2.27
CA ILE A 19 0.80 17.65 -1.55
C ILE A 19 1.04 16.14 -1.68
N TYR A 20 1.81 15.57 -0.76
CA TYR A 20 1.74 14.14 -0.48
C TYR A 20 0.38 13.89 0.17
N ALA A 21 -0.67 13.87 -0.65
CA ALA A 21 -1.89 13.18 -0.27
C ALA A 21 -1.48 11.72 -0.09
N ALA A 22 -1.72 11.17 1.10
CA ALA A 22 -1.78 9.74 1.26
C ALA A 22 -2.87 9.26 0.31
N ALA A 23 -2.47 8.88 -0.91
CA ALA A 23 -3.39 8.34 -1.89
C ALA A 23 -4.08 7.17 -1.21
N ASP A 24 -5.41 7.21 -1.18
CA ASP A 24 -6.24 6.11 -0.67
C ASP A 24 -5.73 4.82 -1.29
N LEU A 25 -5.08 3.97 -0.48
CA LEU A 25 -4.34 2.83 -0.99
C LEU A 25 -5.34 1.79 -1.46
N ALA A 26 -5.64 1.81 -2.76
CA ALA A 26 -6.53 0.85 -3.37
C ALA A 26 -5.90 -0.55 -3.35
N LEU A 27 -6.32 -1.38 -2.38
CA LEU A 27 -5.85 -2.75 -2.22
C LEU A 27 -6.30 -3.67 -3.38
N SER A 28 -7.28 -3.26 -4.16
CA SER A 28 -7.80 -3.97 -5.32
C SER A 28 -8.40 -2.98 -6.32
N THR A 29 -8.25 -3.27 -7.60
CA THR A 29 -8.90 -2.55 -8.70
C THR A 29 -9.57 -3.58 -9.61
N ASN A 30 -10.88 -3.43 -9.85
CA ASN A 30 -11.67 -4.35 -10.68
C ASN A 30 -11.58 -5.83 -10.24
N GLY A 31 -11.59 -6.10 -8.94
CA GLY A 31 -11.50 -7.47 -8.40
C GLY A 31 -10.14 -8.13 -8.61
N ARG A 32 -9.09 -7.34 -8.90
CA ARG A 32 -7.70 -7.79 -9.00
C ARG A 32 -6.82 -7.00 -8.07
N THR A 33 -5.80 -7.65 -7.54
CA THR A 33 -4.82 -7.03 -6.64
C THR A 33 -3.40 -7.32 -7.12
N GLU A 34 -2.51 -6.36 -6.93
CA GLU A 34 -1.07 -6.53 -7.08
C GLU A 34 -0.39 -6.85 -5.73
N PHE A 35 -1.17 -6.87 -4.65
CA PHE A 35 -0.69 -7.14 -3.31
C PHE A 35 -0.74 -8.62 -2.98
N ARG A 36 0.12 -9.02 -2.05
CA ARG A 36 0.25 -10.39 -1.55
C ARG A 36 0.36 -10.38 -0.04
N ILE A 37 -0.24 -11.37 0.61
CA ILE A 37 -0.12 -11.58 2.05
C ILE A 37 1.19 -12.33 2.28
N VAL A 38 2.06 -11.78 3.12
CA VAL A 38 3.34 -12.41 3.46
C VAL A 38 3.20 -13.10 4.80
N LYS A 39 3.27 -14.44 4.79
CA LYS A 39 3.32 -15.28 6.00
C LYS A 39 4.77 -15.33 6.51
N PRO A 40 5.02 -15.32 7.84
CA PRO A 40 6.37 -15.50 8.38
C PRO A 40 6.98 -16.85 7.96
N ALA A 41 8.33 -16.93 7.97
CA ALA A 41 9.07 -18.13 7.56
C ALA A 41 8.80 -19.36 8.46
N ASN A 42 8.51 -19.12 9.74
CA ASN A 42 8.13 -20.16 10.70
C ASN A 42 6.83 -19.72 11.39
N PRO A 43 5.66 -19.95 10.76
CA PRO A 43 4.39 -19.50 11.29
C PRO A 43 3.97 -20.32 12.50
N SER A 44 3.47 -19.64 13.53
CA SER A 44 2.68 -20.30 14.57
C SER A 44 1.28 -20.67 14.04
N ALA A 45 0.55 -21.52 14.77
CA ALA A 45 -0.84 -21.82 14.44
C ALA A 45 -1.74 -20.57 14.42
N VAL A 46 -1.40 -19.56 15.24
CA VAL A 46 -2.10 -18.27 15.25
C VAL A 46 -1.84 -17.48 13.97
N ASP A 47 -0.60 -17.49 13.48
CA ASP A 47 -0.23 -16.82 12.22
C ASP A 47 -0.97 -17.45 11.03
N GLU A 48 -1.05 -18.78 10.99
CA GLU A 48 -1.79 -19.50 9.94
C GLU A 48 -3.28 -19.13 9.96
N TYR A 49 -3.87 -19.10 11.15
CA TYR A 49 -5.27 -18.68 11.32
C TYR A 49 -5.47 -17.22 10.88
N ALA A 50 -4.59 -16.31 11.30
CA ALA A 50 -4.68 -14.91 10.95
C ALA A 50 -4.58 -14.68 9.43
N VAL A 51 -3.65 -15.36 8.75
CA VAL A 51 -3.50 -15.32 7.28
C VAL A 51 -4.75 -15.84 6.58
N ALA A 52 -5.32 -16.95 7.07
CA ALA A 52 -6.55 -17.51 6.51
C ALA A 52 -7.74 -16.56 6.68
N ARG A 53 -7.90 -15.93 7.84
CA ARG A 53 -8.97 -14.96 8.08
C ARG A 53 -8.80 -13.69 7.26
N LEU A 54 -7.58 -13.14 7.23
CA LEU A 54 -7.28 -11.93 6.49
C LEU A 54 -7.54 -12.11 4.99
N SER A 55 -7.08 -13.21 4.39
CA SER A 55 -7.34 -13.50 2.97
C SER A 55 -8.83 -13.61 2.67
N GLY A 56 -9.60 -14.26 3.55
CA GLY A 56 -11.05 -14.35 3.45
C GLY A 56 -11.73 -12.98 3.48
N TYR A 57 -11.36 -12.13 4.44
CA TYR A 57 -11.93 -10.79 4.57
C TYR A 57 -11.58 -9.89 3.37
N LEU A 58 -10.33 -9.92 2.90
CA LEU A 58 -9.92 -9.13 1.75
C LEU A 58 -10.67 -9.55 0.48
N LYS A 59 -10.88 -10.85 0.27
CA LYS A 59 -11.71 -11.35 -0.83
C LYS A 59 -13.16 -10.90 -0.70
N GLN A 60 -13.73 -10.96 0.51
CA GLN A 60 -15.11 -10.55 0.75
C GLN A 60 -15.33 -9.05 0.49
N ILE A 61 -14.39 -8.19 0.91
CA ILE A 61 -14.50 -6.73 0.80
C ILE A 61 -14.17 -6.26 -0.62
N THR A 62 -13.12 -6.81 -1.22
CA THR A 62 -12.56 -6.27 -2.47
C THR A 62 -12.90 -7.09 -3.72
N GLY A 63 -13.45 -8.29 -3.53
CA GLY A 63 -13.67 -9.27 -4.60
C GLY A 63 -12.39 -9.91 -5.16
N ALA A 64 -11.20 -9.47 -4.75
CA ALA A 64 -9.93 -9.97 -5.26
C ALA A 64 -9.35 -11.09 -4.38
N GLU A 65 -8.69 -12.07 -5.02
CA GLU A 65 -7.86 -13.03 -4.29
C GLU A 65 -6.46 -12.46 -4.06
N PHE A 66 -6.00 -12.51 -2.81
CA PHE A 66 -4.67 -12.06 -2.41
C PHE A 66 -3.77 -13.28 -2.24
N PRO A 67 -2.75 -13.45 -3.09
CA PRO A 67 -1.83 -14.58 -2.98
C PRO A 67 -1.09 -14.55 -1.63
N VAL A 68 -0.98 -15.71 -0.99
CA VAL A 68 -0.17 -15.88 0.24
C VAL A 68 1.21 -16.38 -0.17
N VAL A 69 2.26 -15.68 0.27
CA VAL A 69 3.65 -16.06 0.04
C VAL A 69 4.40 -16.15 1.36
N GLU A 70 5.46 -16.95 1.40
CA GLU A 70 6.31 -17.05 2.59
C GLU A 70 7.37 -15.94 2.61
N SER A 71 7.63 -15.39 3.80
CA SER A 71 8.72 -14.45 4.02
C SER A 71 10.03 -15.21 3.87
N LEU A 72 10.78 -14.89 2.82
CA LEU A 72 12.07 -15.53 2.54
C LEU A 72 13.18 -15.11 3.52
N LEU A 73 12.88 -14.21 4.44
CA LEU A 73 13.81 -13.68 5.42
C LEU A 73 13.06 -13.61 6.75
N GLY A 74 13.58 -14.33 7.75
CA GLY A 74 12.98 -14.44 9.09
C GLY A 74 12.92 -13.12 9.88
N THR A 75 13.28 -11.99 9.30
CA THR A 75 13.06 -10.64 9.83
C THR A 75 13.21 -9.67 8.66
N GLN A 76 12.11 -9.24 8.05
CA GLN A 76 12.13 -8.08 7.16
C GLN A 76 10.99 -7.19 7.59
N SER A 77 11.37 -6.00 8.04
CA SER A 77 10.47 -4.89 8.33
C SER A 77 9.72 -4.53 7.05
N PHE A 78 8.51 -5.06 6.92
CA PHE A 78 7.47 -4.49 6.09
C PHE A 78 6.57 -3.69 7.03
N SER A 79 6.08 -2.52 6.60
CA SER A 79 5.13 -1.69 7.36
C SER A 79 4.12 -2.57 8.08
N THR A 80 4.39 -2.84 9.35
CA THR A 80 3.67 -3.84 10.11
C THR A 80 2.39 -3.15 10.53
N VAL A 81 1.26 -3.61 10.00
CA VAL A 81 -0.02 -3.32 10.64
C VAL A 81 0.00 -4.10 11.95
N VAL A 82 0.50 -3.45 13.00
CA VAL A 82 0.45 -3.98 14.36
C VAL A 82 -1.02 -3.93 14.76
N VAL A 83 -1.72 -5.06 14.59
CA VAL A 83 -3.01 -5.25 15.22
C VAL A 83 -2.72 -5.53 16.68
N THR A 84 -2.68 -4.48 17.49
CA THR A 84 -2.65 -4.62 18.95
C THR A 84 -4.00 -5.22 19.34
N VAL A 85 -4.01 -6.51 19.68
CA VAL A 85 -5.14 -7.10 20.40
C VAL A 85 -5.17 -6.38 21.75
N VAL A 86 -6.07 -5.43 21.89
CA VAL A 86 -6.37 -4.82 23.19
C VAL A 86 -7.07 -5.91 23.99
N ASP A 87 -6.30 -6.55 24.86
CA ASP A 87 -6.81 -7.37 25.97
C ASP A 87 -7.84 -6.52 26.72
N MET A 88 -9.09 -7.00 26.76
CA MET A 88 -10.18 -6.38 27.51
C MET A 88 -10.54 -7.33 28.65
N PRO A 89 -10.65 -6.83 29.90
CA PRO A 89 -10.79 -7.64 31.11
C PRO A 89 -12.08 -8.45 31.19
#